data_AF-A0AAD4L8X4-F1
#
_entry.id   AF-A0AAD4L8X4-F1
#
_cell.length_a   1.000
_cell.length_b   1.000
_cell.length_c   1.000
_cell.angle_alpha   90.00
_cell.angle_beta   90.00
_cell.angle_gamma   90.00
#
_symmetry.space_group_name_H-M   'P 1'
#
loop_
_entity.id
_entity.type
_entity.pdbx_description
1 polymer ?
#
loop_
_entity_poly.entity_id
_entity_poly.type
_entity_poly.pdbx_seq_one_letter_code
_entity_poly.pdbx_strand_id
1 'polypeptide(L)'
;LTVFSLHPGVIKTQMTEEAGVEYPGDLPFDTLQLPAATMPYLTSGRVDRLNGKYLAANWDISKIERDWEREDTCGERGVLIDKLAISK
;
A
#
# COMPACT_ATOMS: atom_id res chain seq x y z
N LEU A 1 15.55 -12.75 -4.80
CA LEU A 1 14.59 -11.91 -5.54
C LEU A 1 13.60 -11.37 -4.53
N THR A 2 13.44 -10.05 -4.46
CA THR A 2 12.49 -9.40 -3.53
C THR A 2 11.27 -9.00 -4.35
N VAL A 3 10.08 -9.45 -3.93
CA VAL A 3 8.81 -9.28 -4.65
C VAL A 3 7.78 -8.70 -3.70
N PHE A 4 6.98 -7.75 -4.18
CA PHE A 4 5.95 -7.09 -3.39
C PHE A 4 4.65 -7.02 -4.19
N SER A 5 3.51 -7.01 -3.50
CA SER A 5 2.23 -6.65 -4.09
C SER A 5 1.85 -5.26 -3.59
N LEU A 6 1.73 -4.29 -4.50
CA LEU A 6 1.47 -2.89 -4.16
C LEU A 6 0.12 -2.45 -4.71
N HIS A 7 -0.73 -1.92 -3.84
CA HIS A 7 -1.91 -1.15 -4.21
C HIS A 7 -1.56 0.34 -4.24
N PRO A 8 -1.59 1.00 -5.41
CA PRO A 8 -1.13 2.38 -5.57
C PRO A 8 -2.07 3.43 -4.95
N GLY A 9 -3.26 3.03 -4.49
CA GLY A 9 -4.32 3.93 -4.04
C GLY A 9 -5.40 4.11 -5.12
N VAL A 10 -6.43 4.90 -4.82
CA VAL A 10 -7.48 5.25 -5.77
C VAL A 10 -7.06 6.51 -6.50
N ILE A 11 -6.50 6.34 -7.69
CA ILE A 11 -5.99 7.42 -8.54
C ILE A 11 -6.87 7.55 -9.76
N LYS A 12 -7.32 8.78 -10.05
CA LYS A 12 -8.03 9.06 -11.29
C LYS A 12 -7.04 9.01 -12.45
N THR A 13 -7.17 8.01 -13.30
CA THR A 13 -6.33 7.85 -14.50
C THR A 13 -7.17 7.99 -15.76
N GLN A 14 -6.53 8.35 -16.88
CA GLN A 14 -7.18 8.41 -18.19
C GLN A 14 -7.86 7.07 -18.54
N MET A 15 -7.24 5.94 -18.19
CA MET A 15 -7.83 4.61 -18.41
C MET A 15 -9.17 4.47 -17.68
N THR A 16 -9.31 5.04 -16.49
CA THR A 16 -10.55 4.93 -15.73
C THR A 16 -11.64 5.86 -16.26
N GLU A 17 -11.26 7.00 -16.84
CA GLU A 17 -12.18 7.88 -17.57
C GLU A 17 -12.71 7.21 -18.84
N GLU A 18 -11.83 6.57 -19.62
CA GLU A 18 -12.19 5.84 -20.83
C GLU A 18 -13.04 4.59 -20.55
N ALA A 19 -12.84 3.95 -19.40
CA ALA A 19 -13.62 2.80 -18.96
C ALA A 19 -15.05 3.17 -18.52
N GLY A 20 -15.42 4.46 -18.51
CA GLY A 20 -16.76 4.92 -18.13
C GLY A 20 -17.07 4.70 -16.64
N VAL A 21 -16.04 4.62 -15.80
CA VAL A 21 -16.22 4.45 -14.35
C VAL A 21 -16.64 5.80 -13.75
N GLU A 22 -17.90 5.90 -13.36
CA GLU A 22 -18.41 7.04 -12.62
C GLU A 22 -17.96 6.94 -11.16
N TYR A 23 -17.14 7.90 -10.74
CA TYR A 23 -16.80 8.06 -9.33
C TYR A 23 -17.88 8.94 -8.66
N PRO A 24 -18.47 8.51 -7.54
CA PRO A 24 -19.22 9.41 -6.68
C PRO A 24 -18.38 10.66 -6.41
N GLY A 25 -18.94 11.85 -6.63
CA GLY A 25 -18.20 13.13 -6.60
C GLY A 25 -17.49 13.44 -5.27
N ASP A 26 -17.84 12.72 -4.21
CA ASP A 26 -17.29 12.89 -2.86
C ASP A 26 -16.22 11.84 -2.49
N LEU A 27 -15.84 10.93 -3.41
CA LEU A 27 -14.75 9.99 -3.11
C LEU A 27 -13.42 10.74 -3.07
N PRO A 28 -12.68 10.69 -1.94
CA PRO A 28 -11.36 11.27 -1.88
C PRO A 28 -10.41 10.45 -2.75
N PHE A 29 -9.92 11.04 -3.84
CA PHE A 29 -8.83 10.45 -4.62
C PHE A 29 -7.51 10.58 -3.87
N ASP A 30 -6.71 9.52 -3.91
CA ASP A 30 -5.34 9.54 -3.45
C ASP A 30 -4.48 10.41 -4.38
N THR A 31 -3.42 10.99 -3.81
CA THR A 31 -2.49 11.83 -4.57
C THR A 31 -1.43 10.96 -5.28
N LEU A 32 -0.99 11.38 -6.46
CA LEU A 32 0.06 10.70 -7.25
C LEU A 32 1.39 10.57 -6.49
N GLN A 33 1.62 11.47 -5.54
CA GLN A 33 2.81 11.54 -4.71
C GLN A 33 2.97 10.31 -3.82
N LEU A 34 1.86 9.69 -3.39
CA LEU A 34 1.86 8.54 -2.50
C LEU A 34 2.54 7.30 -3.11
N PRO A 35 2.09 6.76 -4.26
CA PRO A 35 2.80 5.65 -4.89
C PRO A 35 4.18 6.06 -5.41
N ALA A 36 4.35 7.32 -5.85
CA ALA A 36 5.63 7.83 -6.36
C ALA A 36 6.72 7.87 -5.29
N ALA A 37 6.37 8.14 -4.02
CA ALA A 37 7.31 8.06 -2.90
C ALA A 37 7.51 6.60 -2.41
N THR A 38 6.45 5.79 -2.46
CA THR A 38 6.47 4.40 -1.98
C THR A 38 7.38 3.50 -2.83
N MET A 39 7.33 3.61 -4.16
CA MET A 39 8.09 2.73 -5.04
C MET A 39 9.62 2.86 -4.87
N PRO A 40 10.23 4.06 -4.89
CA PRO A 40 11.66 4.23 -4.63
C PRO A 40 12.07 3.69 -3.25
N TYR A 41 11.22 3.88 -2.25
CA TYR A 41 11.44 3.37 -0.91
C TYR A 41 11.48 1.83 -0.88
N LEU A 42 10.55 1.15 -1.57
CA LEU A 42 10.56 -0.31 -1.67
C LEU A 42 11.78 -0.85 -2.44
N THR A 43 12.25 -0.10 -3.44
CA THR A 43 13.45 -0.46 -4.21
C THR A 43 14.77 -0.10 -3.53
N SER A 44 14.74 0.58 -2.37
CA SER A 44 15.94 1.06 -1.69
C SER A 44 16.82 -0.04 -1.08
N GLY A 45 16.35 -1.29 -1.04
CA GLY A 45 17.04 -2.43 -0.41
C GLY A 45 16.98 -2.42 1.12
N ARG A 46 16.32 -1.44 1.75
CA ARG A 46 16.17 -1.35 3.22
C ARG A 46 15.01 -2.18 3.76
N VAL A 47 14.18 -2.74 2.88
CA VAL A 47 12.88 -3.33 3.23
C VAL A 47 12.75 -4.81 2.85
N ASP A 48 13.85 -5.56 2.86
CA ASP A 48 13.85 -6.99 2.51
C ASP A 48 12.89 -7.82 3.38
N ARG A 49 12.58 -7.35 4.59
CA ARG A 49 11.61 -7.98 5.50
C ARG A 49 10.15 -7.85 5.02
N LEU A 50 9.86 -7.00 4.05
CA LEU A 50 8.54 -6.85 3.43
C LEU A 50 8.35 -7.77 2.21
N ASN A 51 9.35 -8.61 1.90
CA ASN A 51 9.27 -9.54 0.78
C ASN A 51 8.04 -10.46 0.89
N GLY A 52 7.26 -10.54 -0.19
CA GLY A 52 6.04 -11.34 -0.27
C GLY A 52 4.84 -10.75 0.47
N LYS A 53 4.89 -9.47 0.90
CA LYS A 53 3.78 -8.79 1.56
C LYS A 53 2.94 -7.96 0.57
N TYR A 54 1.70 -7.72 0.97
CA TYR A 54 0.81 -6.75 0.35
C TYR A 54 0.97 -5.39 1.05
N LEU A 55 1.06 -4.33 0.26
CA LEU A 55 1.27 -2.96 0.70
C LEU A 55 0.28 -2.05 0.00
N ALA A 56 -0.21 -1.05 0.71
CA ALA A 56 -1.05 -0.01 0.12
C ALA A 56 -0.37 1.35 0.28
N ALA A 57 -0.20 2.08 -0.81
CA ALA A 57 0.54 3.35 -0.85
C ALA A 57 -0.14 4.50 -0.10
N ASN A 58 -1.43 4.35 0.24
CA ASN A 58 -2.16 5.30 1.06
C ASN A 58 -1.75 5.25 2.55
N TRP A 59 -0.95 4.26 2.97
CA TRP A 59 -0.48 4.15 4.33
C TRP A 59 0.89 4.83 4.50
N ASP A 60 1.05 5.50 5.64
CA ASP A 60 2.32 6.13 6.02
C ASP A 60 3.36 5.06 6.37
N ILE A 61 4.37 4.95 5.51
CA ILE A 61 5.49 4.02 5.64
C ILE A 61 6.32 4.33 6.89
N SER A 62 6.55 5.60 7.21
CA SER A 62 7.33 6.00 8.38
C SER A 62 6.60 5.66 9.68
N LYS A 63 5.27 5.70 9.66
CA LYS A 63 4.44 5.20 10.76
C LYS A 63 4.58 3.68 10.90
N ILE A 64 4.55 2.95 9.80
CA ILE A 64 4.74 1.49 9.78
C ILE A 64 6.10 1.12 10.37
N GLU A 65 7.19 1.80 9.97
CA GLU A 65 8.52 1.58 10.54
C GLU A 65 8.55 1.87 12.05
N ARG A 66 8.02 3.03 12.47
CA ARG A 66 8.01 3.44 13.88
C ARG A 66 7.18 2.52 14.77
N ASP A 67 6.00 2.11 14.30
CA ASP A 67 5.11 1.23 15.06
C ASP A 67 5.67 -0.20 15.11
N TRP A 68 6.52 -0.60 14.16
CA TRP A 68 7.20 -1.90 14.16
C TRP A 68 8.53 -1.93 14.91
N GLU A 69 9.24 -0.81 15.04
CA GLU A 69 10.36 -0.67 16.01
C GLU A 69 9.89 -0.75 17.47
N ARG A 70 8.60 -0.49 17.71
CA ARG A 70 7.98 -0.49 19.05
C ARG A 70 7.39 -1.84 19.49
N GLU A 71 7.48 -2.87 18.65
CA GLU A 71 7.31 -4.31 18.94
C GLU A 71 6.07 -4.81 19.76
N ASP A 72 5.10 -3.99 20.18
CA ASP A 72 4.05 -4.45 21.12
C ASP A 72 2.59 -4.41 20.61
N THR A 73 2.25 -3.71 19.52
CA THR A 73 0.84 -3.59 19.07
C THR A 73 0.39 -4.54 17.97
N CYS A 74 1.29 -5.33 17.38
CA CYS A 74 0.96 -6.28 16.31
C CYS A 74 0.57 -7.68 16.84
N GLY A 75 -0.03 -7.74 18.04
CA GLY A 75 -0.43 -9.00 18.68
C GLY A 75 -1.85 -9.45 18.38
N GLU A 76 -2.81 -8.54 18.15
CA GLU A 76 -4.23 -8.95 18.21
C GLU A 76 -5.04 -8.80 16.92
N ARG A 77 -4.55 -8.06 15.92
CA ARG A 77 -5.20 -8.02 14.60
C ARG A 77 -4.13 -7.90 13.52
N GLY A 78 -3.86 -9.00 12.83
CA GLY A 78 -2.95 -9.11 11.68
C GLY A 78 -3.45 -8.38 10.42
N VAL A 79 -3.92 -7.13 10.56
CA VAL A 79 -4.49 -6.33 9.47
C VAL A 79 -3.41 -5.66 8.60
N LEU A 80 -2.16 -5.65 9.08
CA LEU A 80 -1.05 -4.90 8.49
C LEU A 80 -0.17 -5.72 7.53
N ILE A 81 -0.30 -7.04 7.55
CA ILE A 81 0.56 -8.00 6.85
C ILE A 81 -0.22 -9.27 6.55
N ASP A 82 -1.47 -9.12 6.11
CA ASP A 82 -2.18 -10.31 5.66
C ASP A 82 -1.61 -10.74 4.32
N LYS A 83 -1.22 -12.01 4.22
CA LYS A 83 -0.98 -12.63 2.91
C LYS A 83 -2.33 -12.56 2.23
N LEU A 84 -2.45 -11.80 1.14
CA LEU A 84 -3.67 -11.62 0.34
C LEU A 84 -4.65 -12.77 0.59
N ALA A 85 -5.64 -12.55 1.46
CA ALA A 85 -6.61 -13.58 1.82
C ALA A 85 -7.51 -13.81 0.62
N ILE A 86 -7.06 -14.65 -0.31
CA ILE A 86 -7.90 -15.17 -1.37
C ILE A 86 -8.84 -16.15 -0.67
N SER A 87 -10.05 -15.67 -0.35
CA SER A 87 -11.13 -16.56 0.07
C SER A 87 -11.33 -17.61 -1.03
N LYS A 88 -11.21 -18.89 -0.66
CA LYS A 88 -11.71 -19.99 -1.46
C LYS A 88 -13.23 -19.90 -1.60
#